data_AF-A0A1F8NB27-F1
#
_entry.id   AF-A0A1F8NB27-F1
#
_cell.length_a   1.000
_cell.length_b   1.000
_cell.length_c   1.000
_cell.angle_alpha   90.00
_cell.angle_beta   90.00
_cell.angle_gamma   90.00
#
_symmetry.space_group_name_H-M   'P 1'
#
loop_
_entity.id
_entity.type
_entity.pdbx_description
1 polymer ?
#
loop_
_entity_poly.entity_id
_entity_poly.type
_entity_poly.pdbx_seq_one_letter_code
_entity_poly.pdbx_strand_id
1 'polypeptide(L)'
;MTDYVALRKKVEELAARDWDAKGIEARVRKLMKTGIPRKKLNPKEMLANKNAILDRVQLRAEEYNFIFKNCAQGTALALMEEFGQGSMEIIKALTPFPGIGGTGEICGGITGSLINFGLFFAGNDPLDFELQGKTIMMAQKFMAYFEDAVGHLYCSDIIETVILGHKINPGESERAMGQFSREKGFEKCGLPPGLGVRIAAEFMIDSLI
;
A
#
# COMPACT_ATOMS: atom_id res chain seq x y z
N MET A 1 7.23 9.74 -16.91
CA MET A 1 8.39 10.30 -16.20
C MET A 1 7.92 10.76 -14.83
N THR A 2 8.57 10.28 -13.78
CA THR A 2 8.19 10.53 -12.38
C THR A 2 8.25 12.01 -12.03
N ASP A 3 7.18 12.55 -11.46
CA ASP A 3 7.10 13.95 -11.01
C ASP A 3 7.67 14.11 -9.59
N TYR A 4 9.01 14.15 -9.49
CA TYR A 4 9.69 14.30 -8.21
C TYR A 4 9.36 15.61 -7.46
N VAL A 5 8.83 16.63 -8.12
CA VAL A 5 8.41 17.88 -7.46
C VAL A 5 7.11 17.62 -6.71
N ALA A 6 6.13 16.98 -7.35
CA ALA A 6 4.89 16.58 -6.69
C ALA A 6 5.14 15.58 -5.55
N LEU A 7 6.05 14.62 -5.75
CA LEU A 7 6.41 13.65 -4.71
C LEU A 7 6.99 14.34 -3.47
N ARG A 8 7.95 15.26 -3.63
CA ARG A 8 8.53 16.01 -2.50
C ARG A 8 7.48 16.80 -1.74
N LYS A 9 6.60 17.51 -2.46
CA LYS A 9 5.49 18.25 -1.83
C LYS A 9 4.58 17.33 -1.01
N LYS A 10 4.30 16.12 -1.52
CA LYS A 10 3.48 15.14 -0.80
C LYS A 10 4.20 14.58 0.42
N VAL A 11 5.51 14.31 0.34
CA VAL A 11 6.34 13.88 1.48
C VAL A 11 6.34 14.92 2.60
N GLU A 12 6.49 16.20 2.25
CA GLU A 12 6.43 17.31 3.20
C GLU A 12 5.05 17.42 3.86
N GLU A 13 3.97 17.28 3.08
CA GLU A 13 2.59 17.26 3.58
C GLU A 13 2.37 16.14 4.60
N LEU A 14 2.77 14.90 4.27
CA LEU A 14 2.66 13.75 5.17
C LEU A 14 3.46 13.94 6.46
N ALA A 15 4.66 14.53 6.37
CA ALA A 15 5.49 14.82 7.53
C ALA A 15 4.89 15.90 8.45
N ALA A 16 4.13 16.83 7.90
CA ALA A 16 3.48 17.93 8.62
C ALA A 16 2.06 17.61 9.08
N ARG A 17 1.45 16.53 8.56
CA ARG A 17 0.07 16.16 8.84
C ARG A 17 -0.17 15.90 10.33
N ASP A 18 -1.24 16.49 10.85
CA ASP A 18 -1.81 16.10 12.13
C ASP A 18 -2.70 14.86 11.93
N TRP A 19 -2.27 13.73 12.49
CA TRP A 19 -2.92 12.44 12.28
C TRP A 19 -3.96 12.18 13.37
N ASP A 20 -5.18 11.83 12.98
CA ASP A 20 -6.22 11.36 13.91
C ASP A 20 -5.92 9.93 14.39
N ALA A 21 -4.87 9.79 15.19
CA ALA A 21 -4.42 8.50 15.70
C ALA A 21 -5.55 7.75 16.44
N LYS A 22 -6.38 8.47 17.21
CA LYS A 22 -7.50 7.88 17.96
C LYS A 22 -8.57 7.33 17.03
N GLY A 23 -8.98 8.08 16.01
CA GLY A 23 -9.97 7.62 15.03
C GLY A 23 -9.46 6.46 14.19
N ILE A 24 -8.19 6.52 13.76
CA ILE A 24 -7.54 5.44 13.01
C ILE A 24 -7.48 4.17 13.87
N GLU A 25 -7.00 4.25 15.12
CA GLU A 25 -6.96 3.11 16.04
C GLU A 25 -8.35 2.52 16.30
N ALA A 26 -9.37 3.36 16.52
CA ALA A 26 -10.74 2.90 16.74
C ALA A 26 -11.26 2.08 15.54
N ARG A 27 -10.96 2.53 14.32
CA ARG A 27 -11.31 1.80 13.08
C ARG A 27 -10.60 0.45 13.01
N VAL A 28 -9.29 0.42 13.27
CA VAL A 28 -8.50 -0.83 13.27
C VAL A 28 -9.02 -1.81 14.31
N ARG A 29 -9.25 -1.36 15.55
CA ARG A 29 -9.78 -2.21 16.64
C ARG A 29 -11.15 -2.79 16.29
N LYS A 30 -11.98 -2.01 15.61
CA LYS A 30 -13.26 -2.51 15.08
C LYS A 30 -13.03 -3.65 14.08
N LEU A 31 -12.15 -3.47 13.09
CA LEU A 31 -11.81 -4.51 12.10
C LEU A 31 -11.20 -5.77 12.75
N MET A 32 -10.37 -5.61 13.78
CA MET A 32 -9.85 -6.75 14.55
C MET A 32 -10.97 -7.52 15.27
N LYS A 33 -11.97 -6.81 15.80
CA LYS A 33 -13.09 -7.43 16.53
C LYS A 33 -14.13 -8.07 15.60
N THR A 34 -14.45 -7.41 14.48
CA THR A 34 -15.57 -7.80 13.62
C THR A 34 -15.15 -8.46 12.31
N GLY A 35 -13.85 -8.51 12.03
CA GLY A 35 -13.33 -8.86 10.71
C GLY A 35 -13.52 -7.75 9.67
N ILE A 36 -12.97 -8.00 8.48
CA ILE A 36 -13.14 -7.14 7.31
C ILE A 36 -14.50 -7.48 6.67
N PRO A 37 -15.44 -6.51 6.57
CA PRO A 37 -16.76 -6.78 6.01
C PRO A 37 -16.67 -7.18 4.53
N ARG A 38 -17.35 -8.26 4.14
CA ARG A 38 -17.50 -8.63 2.73
C ARG A 38 -18.39 -7.64 2.01
N LYS A 39 -18.04 -7.32 0.76
CA LYS A 39 -18.80 -6.41 -0.10
C LYS A 39 -19.18 -7.11 -1.40
N LYS A 40 -20.40 -6.85 -1.87
CA LYS A 40 -20.78 -7.15 -3.26
C LYS A 40 -20.46 -5.92 -4.09
N LEU A 41 -19.56 -6.07 -5.05
CA LEU A 41 -19.13 -4.95 -5.90
C LEU A 41 -20.13 -4.77 -7.04
N ASN A 42 -20.62 -3.55 -7.21
CA ASN A 42 -21.45 -3.16 -8.35
C ASN A 42 -20.56 -2.36 -9.34
N PRO A 43 -20.24 -2.91 -10.52
CA PRO A 43 -19.36 -2.24 -11.49
C PRO A 43 -19.78 -0.80 -11.84
N LYS A 44 -21.09 -0.55 -11.98
CA LYS A 44 -21.61 0.78 -12.32
C LYS A 44 -21.37 1.78 -11.18
N GLU A 45 -21.57 1.36 -9.93
CA GLU A 45 -21.33 2.21 -8.77
C GLU A 45 -19.84 2.46 -8.54
N MET A 46 -19.00 1.43 -8.73
CA MET A 46 -17.54 1.56 -8.61
C MET A 46 -17.00 2.55 -9.63
N LEU A 47 -17.47 2.48 -10.88
CA LEU A 47 -17.08 3.41 -11.93
C LEU A 47 -17.59 4.82 -11.67
N ALA A 48 -18.86 4.98 -11.28
CA ALA A 48 -19.45 6.28 -10.98
C ALA A 48 -18.75 7.00 -9.81
N ASN A 49 -18.19 6.23 -8.87
CA ASN A 49 -17.51 6.77 -7.68
C ASN A 49 -15.98 6.60 -7.73
N LYS A 50 -15.40 6.28 -8.90
CA LYS A 50 -13.98 5.89 -9.03
C LYS A 50 -13.06 6.85 -8.29
N ASN A 51 -13.08 8.14 -8.61
CA ASN A 51 -12.19 9.12 -7.96
C ASN A 51 -12.35 9.17 -6.43
N ALA A 52 -13.58 9.12 -5.92
CA ALA A 52 -13.82 9.13 -4.48
C ALA A 52 -13.32 7.83 -3.80
N ILE A 53 -13.37 6.69 -4.50
CA ILE A 53 -12.78 5.44 -4.04
C ILE A 53 -11.26 5.57 -3.99
N LEU A 54 -10.65 6.07 -5.06
CA LEU A 54 -9.19 6.28 -5.19
C LEU A 54 -8.65 7.18 -4.07
N ASP A 55 -9.30 8.30 -3.81
CA ASP A 55 -8.89 9.23 -2.75
C ASP A 55 -9.02 8.59 -1.37
N ARG A 56 -10.08 7.80 -1.14
CA ARG A 56 -10.32 7.12 0.14
C ARG A 56 -9.31 6.00 0.41
N VAL A 57 -8.99 5.16 -0.59
CA VAL A 57 -7.98 4.10 -0.40
C VAL A 57 -6.61 4.71 -0.15
N GLN A 58 -6.25 5.75 -0.89
CA GLN A 58 -4.99 6.45 -0.72
C GLN A 58 -4.87 7.01 0.71
N LEU A 59 -5.88 7.73 1.19
CA LEU A 59 -5.90 8.24 2.56
C LEU A 59 -5.76 7.11 3.59
N ARG A 60 -6.50 6.01 3.43
CA ARG A 60 -6.42 4.87 4.36
C ARG A 60 -5.04 4.21 4.37
N ALA A 61 -4.40 4.05 3.22
CA ALA A 61 -3.06 3.46 3.17
C ALA A 61 -2.02 4.37 3.84
N GLU A 62 -2.15 5.68 3.67
CA GLU A 62 -1.36 6.70 4.36
C GLU A 62 -1.57 6.60 5.90
N GLU A 63 -2.82 6.56 6.37
CA GLU A 63 -3.20 6.42 7.78
C GLU A 63 -2.71 5.12 8.41
N TYR A 64 -2.92 3.99 7.73
CA TYR A 64 -2.55 2.68 8.24
C TYR A 64 -1.05 2.47 8.25
N ASN A 65 -0.32 2.98 7.26
CA ASN A 65 1.13 2.99 7.31
C ASN A 65 1.63 3.77 8.55
N PHE A 66 1.07 4.95 8.82
CA PHE A 66 1.44 5.77 9.97
C PHE A 66 1.21 5.02 11.29
N ILE A 67 0.02 4.46 11.50
CA ILE A 67 -0.32 3.83 12.80
C ILE A 67 0.35 2.46 12.98
N PHE A 68 0.49 1.67 11.92
CA PHE A 68 1.12 0.35 11.99
C PHE A 68 2.64 0.41 11.94
N LYS A 69 3.20 1.51 11.44
CA LYS A 69 4.61 1.62 11.07
C LYS A 69 5.02 0.47 10.12
N ASN A 70 4.07 0.05 9.29
CA ASN A 70 4.17 -1.10 8.41
C ASN A 70 3.45 -0.81 7.09
N CYS A 71 4.23 -0.48 6.07
CA CYS A 71 3.72 -0.09 4.76
C CYS A 71 2.97 -1.23 4.05
N ALA A 72 3.40 -2.48 4.21
CA ALA A 72 2.74 -3.63 3.58
C ALA A 72 1.35 -3.89 4.18
N GLN A 73 1.25 -3.88 5.51
CA GLN A 73 -0.02 -4.02 6.22
C GLN A 73 -0.98 -2.88 5.87
N GLY A 74 -0.50 -1.64 5.88
CA GLY A 74 -1.35 -0.48 5.59
C GLY A 74 -1.88 -0.46 4.17
N THR A 75 -1.03 -0.78 3.19
CA THR A 75 -1.41 -0.94 1.78
C THR A 75 -2.48 -2.03 1.63
N ALA A 76 -2.23 -3.21 2.20
CA ALA A 76 -3.13 -4.33 2.06
C ALA A 76 -4.51 -4.07 2.70
N LEU A 77 -4.53 -3.52 3.92
CA LEU A 77 -5.77 -3.26 4.65
C LEU A 77 -6.65 -2.21 3.96
N ALA A 78 -6.05 -1.17 3.38
CA ALA A 78 -6.80 -0.13 2.68
C ALA A 78 -7.61 -0.69 1.50
N LEU A 79 -7.00 -1.56 0.68
CA LEU A 79 -7.66 -2.23 -0.42
C LEU A 79 -8.65 -3.30 0.07
N MET A 80 -8.26 -4.13 1.05
CA MET A 80 -9.14 -5.16 1.59
C MET A 80 -10.44 -4.58 2.17
N GLU A 81 -10.34 -3.49 2.92
CA GLU A 81 -11.51 -2.78 3.46
C GLU A 81 -12.37 -2.18 2.36
N GLU A 82 -11.75 -1.63 1.31
CA GLU A 82 -12.48 -0.99 0.23
C GLU A 82 -13.25 -1.98 -0.64
N PHE A 83 -12.59 -3.07 -1.04
CA PHE A 83 -13.15 -4.08 -1.94
C PHE A 83 -13.84 -5.24 -1.20
N GLY A 84 -13.79 -5.25 0.14
CA GLY A 84 -14.48 -6.23 0.99
C GLY A 84 -13.93 -7.65 0.83
N GLN A 85 -12.60 -7.77 0.83
CA GLN A 85 -11.88 -9.02 0.62
C GLN A 85 -10.83 -9.27 1.71
N GLY A 86 -10.21 -10.46 1.70
CA GLY A 86 -9.15 -10.82 2.65
C GLY A 86 -9.63 -11.03 4.09
N SER A 87 -8.69 -10.95 5.04
CA SER A 87 -8.92 -11.12 6.47
C SER A 87 -7.80 -10.48 7.30
N MET A 88 -8.04 -10.28 8.60
CA MET A 88 -7.00 -9.78 9.53
C MET A 88 -5.83 -10.76 9.72
N GLU A 89 -6.01 -12.05 9.42
CA GLU A 89 -4.90 -13.02 9.42
C GLU A 89 -3.89 -12.73 8.30
N ILE A 90 -4.35 -12.26 7.14
CA ILE A 90 -3.44 -11.82 6.06
C ILE A 90 -2.67 -10.57 6.49
N ILE A 91 -3.33 -9.63 7.18
CA ILE A 91 -2.65 -8.45 7.75
C ILE A 91 -1.58 -8.88 8.76
N LYS A 92 -1.87 -9.84 9.63
CA LYS A 92 -0.87 -10.41 10.55
C LYS A 92 0.28 -11.07 9.79
N ALA A 93 0.00 -11.85 8.75
CA ALA A 93 1.02 -12.52 7.93
C ALA A 93 1.94 -11.53 7.20
N LEU A 94 1.48 -10.31 6.93
CA LEU A 94 2.26 -9.23 6.30
C LEU A 94 3.27 -8.53 7.22
N THR A 95 3.35 -8.89 8.50
CA THR A 95 4.27 -8.28 9.47
C THR A 95 5.73 -8.17 8.98
N PRO A 96 6.36 -9.21 8.39
CA PRO A 96 7.75 -9.12 7.94
C PRO A 96 7.95 -8.39 6.61
N PHE A 97 6.88 -7.97 5.92
CA PHE A 97 6.98 -7.48 4.54
C PHE A 97 7.51 -6.04 4.32
N PRO A 98 7.66 -5.14 5.33
CA PRO A 98 8.37 -3.87 5.13
C PRO A 98 9.80 -4.08 4.62
N GLY A 99 10.06 -3.70 3.36
CA GLY A 99 11.32 -4.02 2.68
C GLY A 99 11.67 -5.52 2.74
N ILE A 100 10.63 -6.38 2.82
CA ILE A 100 10.56 -7.86 2.97
C ILE A 100 11.27 -8.51 4.17
N GLY A 101 12.13 -7.81 4.86
CA GLY A 101 12.64 -8.25 6.15
C GLY A 101 13.49 -7.19 6.78
N GLY A 102 13.20 -5.92 6.47
CA GLY A 102 14.11 -4.81 6.72
C GLY A 102 15.38 -4.86 5.86
N THR A 103 15.39 -5.57 4.73
CA THR A 103 16.58 -5.68 3.87
C THR A 103 16.68 -4.57 2.82
N GLY A 104 15.65 -3.74 2.67
CA GLY A 104 15.60 -2.67 1.67
C GLY A 104 15.06 -3.12 0.30
N GLU A 105 14.59 -4.36 0.20
CA GLU A 105 14.03 -4.96 -1.01
C GLU A 105 12.66 -4.37 -1.38
N ILE A 106 11.84 -5.08 -2.15
CA ILE A 106 10.55 -4.63 -2.67
C ILE A 106 9.70 -3.86 -1.63
N CYS A 107 9.21 -2.70 -2.06
CA CYS A 107 8.39 -1.80 -1.24
C CYS A 107 7.09 -2.46 -0.76
N GLY A 108 6.68 -2.14 0.48
CA GLY A 108 5.39 -2.59 1.02
C GLY A 108 4.17 -2.07 0.26
N GLY A 109 4.29 -0.93 -0.42
CA GLY A 109 3.26 -0.43 -1.35
C GLY A 109 2.99 -1.37 -2.52
N ILE A 110 4.00 -2.16 -2.92
CA ILE A 110 3.87 -3.18 -3.95
C ILE A 110 3.33 -4.47 -3.32
N THR A 111 3.99 -5.00 -2.28
CA THR A 111 3.62 -6.32 -1.74
C THR A 111 2.20 -6.37 -1.17
N GLY A 112 1.74 -5.29 -0.52
CA GLY A 112 0.36 -5.19 -0.04
C GLY A 112 -0.68 -5.10 -1.18
N SER A 113 -0.30 -4.50 -2.31
CA SER A 113 -1.14 -4.42 -3.51
C SER A 113 -1.20 -5.77 -4.23
N LEU A 114 -0.07 -6.47 -4.37
CA LEU A 114 0.00 -7.78 -5.02
C LEU A 114 -0.82 -8.86 -4.29
N ILE A 115 -0.87 -8.81 -2.96
CA ILE A 115 -1.78 -9.68 -2.19
C ILE A 115 -3.24 -9.41 -2.56
N ASN A 116 -3.63 -8.14 -2.72
CA ASN A 116 -4.99 -7.79 -3.14
C ASN A 116 -5.28 -8.21 -4.59
N PHE A 117 -4.28 -8.20 -5.46
CA PHE A 117 -4.42 -8.74 -6.82
C PHE A 117 -4.66 -10.25 -6.80
N GLY A 118 -3.94 -10.99 -5.95
CA GLY A 118 -4.21 -12.41 -5.74
C GLY A 118 -5.62 -12.67 -5.20
N LEU A 119 -6.12 -11.83 -4.28
CA LEU A 119 -7.48 -11.97 -3.74
C LEU A 119 -8.58 -11.60 -4.74
N PHE A 120 -8.28 -10.73 -5.70
CA PHE A 120 -9.27 -10.12 -6.59
C PHE A 120 -9.30 -10.75 -8.00
N PHE A 121 -8.13 -11.02 -8.59
CA PHE A 121 -7.99 -11.51 -9.96
C PHE A 121 -7.79 -13.02 -10.05
N ALA A 122 -7.19 -13.65 -9.04
CA ALA A 122 -6.90 -15.09 -9.10
C ALA A 122 -8.15 -15.93 -8.87
N GLY A 123 -8.15 -17.14 -9.42
CA GLY A 123 -9.18 -18.14 -9.16
C GLY A 123 -8.94 -18.89 -7.85
N ASN A 124 -9.93 -19.68 -7.43
CA ASN A 124 -9.81 -20.57 -6.28
C ASN A 124 -9.00 -21.84 -6.58
N ASP A 125 -8.83 -22.19 -7.87
CA ASP A 125 -8.05 -23.35 -8.29
C ASP A 125 -6.59 -22.93 -8.56
N PRO A 126 -5.62 -23.34 -7.72
CA PRO A 126 -4.21 -23.05 -7.94
C PRO A 126 -3.61 -23.79 -9.15
N LEU A 127 -4.34 -24.72 -9.77
CA LEU A 127 -3.93 -25.42 -10.99
C LEU A 127 -4.44 -24.75 -12.27
N ASP A 128 -5.23 -23.68 -12.16
CA ASP A 128 -5.60 -22.83 -13.30
C ASP A 128 -4.42 -21.92 -13.69
N PHE A 129 -3.46 -22.50 -14.42
CA PHE A 129 -2.25 -21.82 -14.87
C PHE A 129 -2.55 -20.67 -15.83
N GLU A 130 -3.66 -20.71 -16.56
CA GLU A 130 -4.05 -19.63 -17.47
C GLU A 130 -4.46 -18.38 -16.68
N LEU A 131 -5.33 -18.54 -15.68
CA LEU A 131 -5.76 -17.46 -14.82
C LEU A 131 -4.63 -16.96 -13.91
N GLN A 132 -3.76 -17.87 -13.45
CA GLN A 132 -2.52 -17.50 -12.75
C GLN A 132 -1.65 -16.61 -13.63
N GLY A 133 -1.42 -16.98 -14.90
CA GLY A 133 -0.67 -16.20 -15.87
C GLY A 133 -1.27 -14.80 -16.08
N LYS A 134 -2.60 -14.70 -16.23
CA LYS A 134 -3.31 -13.41 -16.33
C LYS A 134 -3.12 -12.53 -15.10
N THR A 135 -3.17 -13.11 -13.90
CA THR A 135 -2.95 -12.40 -12.63
C THR A 135 -1.51 -11.88 -12.54
N ILE A 136 -0.53 -12.69 -12.94
CA ILE A 136 0.90 -12.27 -12.98
C ILE A 136 1.10 -11.13 -13.97
N MET A 137 0.52 -11.19 -15.17
CA MET A 137 0.60 -10.09 -16.14
C MET A 137 -0.01 -8.79 -15.59
N MET A 138 -1.11 -8.88 -14.83
CA MET A 138 -1.71 -7.72 -14.18
C MET A 138 -0.78 -7.12 -13.13
N ALA A 139 -0.17 -7.97 -12.30
CA ALA A 139 0.83 -7.57 -11.31
C ALA A 139 2.04 -6.87 -11.94
N GLN A 140 2.58 -7.40 -13.05
CA GLN A 140 3.70 -6.81 -13.77
C GLN A 140 3.36 -5.42 -14.32
N LYS A 141 2.18 -5.27 -14.92
CA LYS A 141 1.68 -3.96 -15.38
C LYS A 141 1.54 -2.98 -14.22
N PHE A 142 0.92 -3.40 -13.12
CA PHE A 142 0.82 -2.56 -11.92
C PHE A 142 2.19 -2.12 -11.41
N MET A 143 3.17 -3.02 -11.32
CA MET A 143 4.51 -2.69 -10.85
C MET A 143 5.21 -1.66 -11.75
N ALA A 144 5.03 -1.74 -13.07
CA ALA A 144 5.54 -0.73 -13.98
C ALA A 144 4.90 0.65 -13.75
N TYR A 145 3.57 0.69 -13.56
CA TYR A 145 2.87 1.95 -13.25
C TYR A 145 3.25 2.51 -11.88
N PHE A 146 3.49 1.63 -10.90
CA PHE A 146 4.02 2.01 -9.60
C PHE A 146 5.41 2.64 -9.73
N GLU A 147 6.32 2.00 -10.48
CA GLU A 147 7.65 2.53 -10.73
C GLU A 147 7.61 3.88 -11.44
N ASP A 148 6.75 4.06 -12.44
CA ASP A 148 6.58 5.35 -13.10
C ASP A 148 6.08 6.44 -12.13
N ALA A 149 5.18 6.09 -11.21
CA ALA A 149 4.58 7.03 -10.27
C ALA A 149 5.48 7.36 -9.08
N VAL A 150 6.25 6.40 -8.58
CA VAL A 150 7.06 6.51 -7.36
C VAL A 150 8.55 6.71 -7.67
N GLY A 151 9.02 6.24 -8.83
CA GLY A 151 10.39 6.33 -9.32
C GLY A 151 11.18 5.02 -9.20
N HIS A 152 10.85 4.18 -8.21
CA HIS A 152 11.60 2.94 -7.91
C HIS A 152 10.69 1.86 -7.32
N LEU A 153 11.13 0.61 -7.39
CA LEU A 153 10.45 -0.55 -6.78
C LEU A 153 11.02 -0.92 -5.40
N TYR A 154 12.33 -0.73 -5.20
CA TYR A 154 13.04 -1.13 -3.99
C TYR A 154 12.89 -0.10 -2.88
N CYS A 155 12.64 -0.57 -1.66
CA CYS A 155 12.39 0.27 -0.49
C CYS A 155 13.59 1.16 -0.20
N SER A 156 14.82 0.64 -0.30
CA SER A 156 16.05 1.41 -0.11
C SER A 156 16.14 2.61 -1.05
N ASP A 157 15.83 2.38 -2.33
CA ASP A 157 15.96 3.39 -3.37
C ASP A 157 14.88 4.46 -3.23
N ILE A 158 13.65 4.06 -2.90
CA ILE A 158 12.56 5.00 -2.59
C ILE A 158 12.92 5.84 -1.36
N ILE A 159 13.46 5.21 -0.30
CA ILE A 159 13.87 5.92 0.91
C ILE A 159 14.92 6.99 0.56
N GLU A 160 15.94 6.60 -0.19
CA GLU A 160 17.04 7.49 -0.58
C GLU A 160 16.58 8.62 -1.51
N THR A 161 15.82 8.32 -2.55
CA THR A 161 15.54 9.26 -3.64
C THR A 161 14.28 10.09 -3.44
N VAL A 162 13.30 9.59 -2.68
CA VAL A 162 11.98 10.21 -2.52
C VAL A 162 11.70 10.63 -1.08
N ILE A 163 11.98 9.76 -0.09
CA ILE A 163 11.49 9.95 1.28
C ILE A 163 12.42 10.83 2.12
N LEU A 164 13.72 10.52 2.13
CA LEU A 164 14.70 11.16 3.03
C LEU A 164 15.78 11.96 2.29
N GLY A 165 16.05 11.66 1.02
CA GLY A 165 17.09 12.35 0.26
C GLY A 165 18.52 11.85 0.56
N HIS A 166 18.66 10.78 1.35
CA HIS A 166 19.93 10.11 1.58
C HIS A 166 19.72 8.63 1.89
N LYS A 167 20.76 7.82 1.63
CA LYS A 167 20.74 6.40 1.89
C LYS A 167 20.65 6.09 3.38
N ILE A 168 19.71 5.22 3.75
CA ILE A 168 19.60 4.59 5.06
C ILE A 168 18.74 3.33 4.92
N ASN A 169 19.16 2.22 5.51
CA ASN A 169 18.29 1.06 5.68
C ASN A 169 17.81 0.98 7.14
N PRO A 170 16.54 1.28 7.45
CA PRO A 170 16.03 1.23 8.82
C PRO A 170 16.18 -0.15 9.48
N GLY A 171 16.20 -1.23 8.69
CA GLY A 171 16.31 -2.60 9.20
C GLY A 171 17.73 -3.05 9.55
N GLU A 172 18.77 -2.26 9.22
CA GLU A 172 20.16 -2.69 9.41
C GLU A 172 20.65 -2.62 10.87
N SER A 173 20.07 -1.70 11.67
CA SER A 173 20.44 -1.52 13.08
C SER A 173 19.41 -0.67 13.82
N GLU A 174 19.38 -0.76 15.16
CA GLU A 174 18.57 0.13 16.01
C GLU A 174 18.91 1.60 15.80
N ARG A 175 20.19 1.91 15.55
CA ARG A 175 20.64 3.28 15.25
C ARG A 175 19.99 3.81 13.97
N ALA A 176 19.99 3.01 12.90
CA ALA A 176 19.38 3.38 11.63
C ALA A 176 17.87 3.54 11.77
N MET A 177 17.20 2.60 12.44
CA MET A 177 15.77 2.70 12.76
C MET A 177 15.45 3.98 13.55
N GLY A 178 16.27 4.29 14.57
CA GLY A 178 16.11 5.49 15.38
C GLY A 178 16.30 6.78 14.58
N GLN A 179 17.25 6.81 13.64
CA GLN A 179 17.44 7.94 12.72
C GLN A 179 16.24 8.10 11.78
N PHE A 180 15.83 7.02 11.11
CA PHE A 180 14.66 7.00 10.23
C PHE A 180 13.40 7.53 10.94
N SER A 181 13.16 7.11 12.18
CA SER A 181 12.04 7.59 13.00
C SER A 181 12.14 9.09 13.31
N ARG A 182 13.31 9.58 13.73
CA ARG A 182 13.52 11.02 14.01
C ARG A 182 13.31 11.91 12.80
N GLU A 183 13.61 11.40 11.62
CA GLU A 183 13.43 12.11 10.34
C GLU A 183 12.01 11.96 9.77
N LYS A 184 11.07 11.46 10.58
CA LYS A 184 9.66 11.22 10.22
C LYS A 184 9.48 10.22 9.09
N GLY A 185 10.35 9.21 9.02
CA GLY A 185 10.30 8.19 7.99
C GLY A 185 8.97 7.43 7.97
N PHE A 186 8.36 7.17 9.13
CA PHE A 186 7.08 6.45 9.21
C PHE A 186 5.92 7.26 8.64
N GLU A 187 5.91 8.57 8.82
CA GLU A 187 4.93 9.48 8.26
C GLU A 187 5.12 9.61 6.74
N LYS A 188 6.36 9.91 6.33
CA LYS A 188 6.72 10.16 4.93
C LYS A 188 6.56 8.92 4.06
N CYS A 189 6.87 7.73 4.58
CA CYS A 189 6.62 6.45 3.90
C CYS A 189 5.13 6.13 3.71
N GLY A 190 4.19 7.02 4.09
CA GLY A 190 2.80 6.92 3.64
C GLY A 190 2.62 7.15 2.15
N LEU A 191 3.56 7.84 1.48
CA LEU A 191 3.45 8.16 0.05
C LEU A 191 3.42 6.91 -0.85
N PRO A 192 4.38 5.95 -0.76
CA PRO A 192 4.37 4.79 -1.65
C PRO A 192 3.15 3.87 -1.44
N PRO A 193 2.71 3.55 -0.21
CA PRO A 193 1.42 2.91 0.05
C PRO A 193 0.24 3.65 -0.57
N GLY A 194 0.15 4.97 -0.38
CA GLY A 194 -0.94 5.79 -0.89
C GLY A 194 -1.05 5.76 -2.42
N LEU A 195 0.07 5.96 -3.12
CA LEU A 195 0.10 5.85 -4.58
C LEU A 195 -0.12 4.42 -5.06
N GLY A 196 0.47 3.44 -4.39
CA GLY A 196 0.31 2.02 -4.72
C GLY A 196 -1.14 1.56 -4.67
N VAL A 197 -1.86 1.86 -3.59
CA VAL A 197 -3.29 1.48 -3.51
C VAL A 197 -4.16 2.26 -4.47
N ARG A 198 -3.80 3.51 -4.81
CA ARG A 198 -4.52 4.30 -5.82
C ARG A 198 -4.45 3.60 -7.17
N ILE A 199 -3.25 3.28 -7.63
CA ILE A 199 -3.02 2.60 -8.91
C ILE A 199 -3.63 1.20 -8.89
N ALA A 200 -3.44 0.44 -7.80
CA ALA A 200 -4.04 -0.89 -7.67
C ALA A 200 -5.57 -0.85 -7.75
N ALA A 201 -6.21 0.11 -7.09
CA ALA A 201 -7.65 0.27 -7.13
C ALA A 201 -8.15 0.69 -8.53
N GLU A 202 -7.40 1.49 -9.29
CA GLU A 202 -7.72 1.77 -10.70
C GLU A 202 -7.79 0.49 -11.52
N PHE A 203 -6.77 -0.36 -11.43
CA PHE A 203 -6.71 -1.66 -12.10
C PHE A 203 -7.90 -2.57 -11.72
N MET A 204 -8.22 -2.64 -10.43
CA MET A 204 -9.32 -3.45 -9.92
C MET A 204 -10.70 -2.94 -10.35
N ILE A 205 -10.87 -1.61 -10.48
CA ILE A 205 -12.13 -1.02 -10.94
C ILE A 205 -12.28 -1.20 -12.45
N ASP A 206 -11.22 -0.93 -13.21
CA ASP A 206 -11.26 -0.96 -14.68
C ASP A 206 -11.45 -2.39 -15.22
N SER A 207 -11.04 -3.40 -14.46
CA SER A 207 -11.30 -4.81 -14.82
C SER A 207 -12.74 -5.28 -14.64
N LEU A 208 -13.60 -4.49 -14.01
CA LEU A 208 -15.01 -4.83 -13.80
C LEU A 208 -15.89 -4.52 -15.02
N ILE A 209 -15.31 -3.97 -16.08
CA ILE A 209 -15.98 -3.46 -17.29
C ILE A 209 -15.77 -4.44 -18.45
#